data_AF-A0A933GNS5-F1
#
_entry.id   AF-A0A933GNS5-F1
#
_cell.length_a   1.000
_cell.length_b   1.000
_cell.length_c   1.000
_cell.angle_alpha   90.00
_cell.angle_beta   90.00
_cell.angle_gamma   90.00
#
_symmetry.space_group_name_H-M   'P 1'
#
loop_
_entity.id
_entity.type
_entity.pdbx_description
1 polymer ?
#
loop_
_entity_poly.entity_id
_entity_poly.type
_entity_poly.pdbx_seq_one_letter_code
_entity_poly.pdbx_strand_id
1 'polypeptide(L)'
;MASGYGAWGNTMIVEPVQALVNQLMVFLPTLLGALLLLLIGWLVAVLIQNIVTRVLKTIALDKLADQIQLSDVLAKGGIKRKFSELIGLIVYWLVMLAVLMVVFNALQLTVAAQLLQSVVTFLPNVIAALFILVVGVIAAVFL
;
A
#
# COMPACT_ATOMS: atom_id res chain seq x y z
N MET A 1 27.17 -0.36 -56.01
CA MET A 1 26.53 -1.45 -55.24
C MET A 1 27.22 -1.72 -53.89
N ALA A 2 27.67 -0.69 -53.15
CA ALA A 2 28.40 -0.86 -51.89
C ALA A 2 27.79 -0.10 -50.69
N SER A 3 26.53 0.34 -50.79
CA SER A 3 25.83 1.07 -49.71
C SER A 3 24.94 0.19 -48.82
N GLY A 4 24.84 -1.12 -49.10
CA GLY A 4 23.94 -2.02 -48.37
C GLY A 4 24.40 -2.33 -46.95
N TYR A 5 25.66 -2.76 -46.76
CA TYR A 5 26.08 -3.40 -45.50
C TYR A 5 26.19 -2.48 -44.27
N GLY A 6 26.45 -1.18 -44.44
CA GLY A 6 26.51 -0.22 -43.34
C GLY A 6 25.14 0.26 -42.85
N ALA A 7 24.12 0.22 -43.72
CA ALA A 7 22.76 0.61 -43.36
C ALA A 7 22.11 -0.41 -42.40
N TRP A 8 22.32 -1.71 -42.63
CA TRP A 8 21.75 -2.77 -41.79
C TRP A 8 22.40 -2.87 -40.40
N GLY A 9 23.71 -2.61 -40.28
CA GLY A 9 24.41 -2.65 -38.98
C GLY A 9 24.06 -1.46 -38.07
N ASN A 10 23.87 -0.28 -38.66
CA ASN A 10 23.50 0.92 -37.92
C ASN A 10 22.03 0.89 -37.50
N THR A 11 21.10 0.45 -38.34
CA THR A 11 19.67 0.41 -37.96
C THR A 11 19.37 -0.66 -36.92
N MET A 12 20.02 -1.83 -36.97
CA MET A 12 19.72 -2.94 -36.04
C MET A 12 20.23 -2.73 -34.61
N ILE A 13 21.23 -1.86 -34.40
CA ILE A 13 21.82 -1.62 -33.07
C ILE A 13 21.49 -0.20 -32.58
N VAL A 14 21.43 0.79 -33.46
CA VAL A 14 21.21 2.19 -33.04
C VAL A 14 19.75 2.46 -32.70
N GLU A 15 18.78 1.88 -33.41
CA GLU A 15 17.34 2.05 -33.09
C GLU A 15 16.97 1.56 -31.69
N PRO A 16 17.31 0.32 -31.26
CA PRO A 16 16.99 -0.12 -29.90
C PRO A 16 17.72 0.70 -28.83
N VAL A 17 18.95 1.14 -29.09
CA VAL A 17 19.69 2.01 -28.16
C VAL A 17 19.03 3.40 -28.05
N GLN A 18 18.63 4.00 -29.17
CA GLN A 18 17.91 5.27 -29.18
C GLN A 18 16.56 5.15 -28.49
N ALA A 19 15.85 4.04 -28.66
CA ALA A 19 14.60 3.76 -27.94
C ALA A 19 14.82 3.70 -26.42
N LEU A 20 15.86 3.00 -25.96
CA LEU A 20 16.21 2.96 -24.53
C LEU A 20 16.59 4.34 -23.98
N VAL A 21 17.38 5.11 -24.71
CA VAL A 21 17.78 6.47 -24.31
C VAL A 21 16.57 7.40 -24.22
N ASN A 22 15.65 7.34 -25.20
CA ASN A 22 14.43 8.13 -25.18
C ASN A 22 13.52 7.72 -24.01
N GLN A 23 13.42 6.42 -23.72
CA GLN A 23 12.66 5.93 -22.58
C GLN A 23 13.24 6.42 -21.25
N LEU A 24 14.57 6.46 -21.12
CA LEU A 24 15.24 7.03 -19.94
C LEU A 24 15.00 8.53 -19.78
N MET A 25 15.00 9.31 -20.88
CA MET A 25 14.70 10.75 -20.84
C MET A 25 13.29 11.04 -20.36
N VAL A 26 12.32 10.17 -20.69
CA VAL A 26 10.92 10.31 -20.23
C VAL A 26 10.72 9.74 -18.82
N PHE A 27 11.51 8.74 -18.43
CA PHE A 27 11.42 8.10 -17.11
C PHE A 27 11.92 8.99 -15.97
N LEU A 28 12.96 9.80 -16.18
CA LEU A 28 13.49 10.69 -15.14
C LEU A 28 12.44 11.71 -14.61
N PRO A 29 11.75 12.47 -15.48
CA PRO A 29 10.70 13.38 -15.05
C PRO A 29 9.52 12.69 -14.37
N THR A 30 9.09 11.53 -14.88
CA THR A 30 7.98 10.77 -14.28
C THR A 30 8.37 10.19 -12.93
N LEU A 31 9.62 9.76 -12.75
CA LEU A 31 10.15 9.31 -11.46
C LEU A 31 10.15 10.44 -10.42
N LEU A 32 10.52 11.66 -10.80
CA LEU A 32 10.44 12.82 -9.91
C LEU A 32 8.99 13.13 -9.52
N GLY A 33 8.05 13.08 -10.46
CA GLY A 33 6.63 13.23 -10.18
C GLY A 33 6.09 12.15 -9.23
N ALA A 34 6.50 10.89 -9.45
CA ALA A 34 6.16 9.76 -8.60
C ALA A 34 6.71 9.91 -7.17
N LEU A 35 7.94 10.40 -7.01
CA LEU A 35 8.53 10.71 -5.71
C LEU A 35 7.75 11.82 -4.99
N LEU A 36 7.33 12.87 -5.69
CA LEU A 36 6.49 13.93 -5.11
C LEU A 36 5.13 13.39 -4.67
N LEU A 37 4.48 12.56 -5.48
CA LEU A 37 3.22 11.89 -5.13
C LEU A 37 3.39 10.99 -3.90
N LEU A 38 4.49 10.25 -3.83
CA LEU A 38 4.80 9.39 -2.68
C LEU A 38 4.99 10.22 -1.40
N LEU A 39 5.71 11.34 -1.47
CA LEU A 39 5.91 12.25 -0.33
C LEU A 39 4.59 12.85 0.16
N ILE A 40 3.74 13.32 -0.76
CA ILE A 40 2.43 13.89 -0.42
C ILE A 40 1.53 12.80 0.18
N GLY A 41 1.48 11.63 -0.45
CA GLY A 41 0.65 10.53 0.00
C GLY A 41 1.11 9.96 1.35
N TRP A 42 2.42 9.94 1.63
CA TRP A 42 2.95 9.58 2.94
C TRP A 42 2.46 10.53 4.03
N LEU A 43 2.50 11.85 3.77
CA LEU A 43 1.99 12.85 4.71
C LEU A 43 0.49 12.66 4.98
N VAL A 44 -0.30 12.41 3.94
CA VAL A 44 -1.74 12.11 4.05
C VAL A 44 -1.97 10.82 4.85
N ALA A 45 -1.20 9.76 4.61
CA ALA A 45 -1.32 8.50 5.33
C ALA A 45 -1.06 8.65 6.82
N VAL A 46 0.00 9.39 7.20
CA VAL A 46 0.30 9.69 8.61
C VAL A 46 -0.81 10.52 9.25
N LEU A 47 -1.36 11.50 8.52
CA LEU A 47 -2.45 12.33 9.01
C LEU A 47 -3.72 11.49 9.28
N ILE A 48 -4.11 10.63 8.33
CA ILE A 48 -5.26 9.73 8.49
C ILE A 48 -5.04 8.75 9.65
N GLN A 49 -3.85 8.15 9.75
CA GLN A 49 -3.49 7.28 10.87
C GLN A 49 -3.71 7.97 12.21
N ASN A 50 -3.20 9.19 12.37
CA ASN A 50 -3.31 9.94 13.60
C ASN A 50 -4.76 10.27 13.94
N ILE A 51 -5.57 10.65 12.95
CA ILE A 51 -7.01 10.90 13.13
C ILE A 51 -7.71 9.64 13.60
N VAL A 52 -7.51 8.51 12.90
CA VAL A 52 -8.16 7.25 13.23
C VAL A 52 -7.76 6.78 14.63
N THR A 53 -6.46 6.77 14.96
CA THR A 53 -6.00 6.40 16.30
C THR A 53 -6.62 7.27 17.38
N ARG A 54 -6.73 8.60 17.17
CA ARG A 54 -7.37 9.50 18.14
C ARG A 54 -8.85 9.19 18.31
N VAL A 55 -9.58 9.00 17.22
CA VAL A 55 -11.01 8.66 17.25
C VAL A 55 -11.24 7.35 18.01
N LEU A 56 -10.45 6.31 17.73
CA LEU A 56 -10.57 5.01 18.40
C LEU A 56 -10.25 5.10 19.90
N LYS A 57 -9.26 5.92 20.28
CA LYS A 57 -8.95 6.21 21.69
C LYS A 57 -10.11 6.93 22.40
N THR A 58 -10.76 7.88 21.73
CA THR A 58 -11.91 8.62 22.29
C THR A 58 -13.11 7.72 22.54
N ILE A 59 -13.36 6.74 21.68
CA ILE A 59 -14.46 5.76 21.83
C ILE A 59 -14.14 4.71 22.92
N ALA A 60 -12.98 4.80 23.57
CA ALA A 60 -12.52 3.88 24.60
C ALA A 60 -12.45 2.40 24.13
N LEU A 61 -12.15 2.17 22.85
CA LEU A 61 -11.94 0.83 22.30
C LEU A 61 -10.83 0.07 23.04
N ASP A 62 -9.83 0.80 23.55
CA ASP A 62 -8.79 0.21 24.38
C ASP A 62 -9.38 -0.45 25.66
N LYS A 63 -10.42 0.13 26.27
CA LYS A 63 -11.09 -0.46 27.45
C LYS A 63 -11.88 -1.72 27.10
N LEU A 64 -12.51 -1.77 25.92
CA LEU A 64 -13.17 -2.97 25.42
C LEU A 64 -12.16 -4.09 25.14
N ALA A 65 -11.00 -3.75 24.57
CA ALA A 65 -9.92 -4.69 24.31
C ALA A 65 -9.31 -5.26 25.62
N ASP A 66 -9.20 -4.43 26.65
CA ASP A 66 -8.77 -4.87 27.99
C ASP A 66 -9.78 -5.83 28.63
N GLN A 67 -11.09 -5.56 28.50
CA GLN A 67 -12.15 -6.43 29.05
C GLN A 67 -12.16 -7.84 28.46
N ILE A 68 -11.76 -7.99 27.19
CA ILE A 68 -11.67 -9.30 26.52
C ILE A 68 -10.28 -9.92 26.61
N GLN A 69 -9.40 -9.41 27.49
CA GLN A 69 -8.00 -9.86 27.68
C GLN A 69 -7.15 -9.82 26.39
N LEU A 70 -7.56 -9.05 25.37
CA LEU A 70 -6.81 -8.93 24.12
C LEU A 70 -5.43 -8.31 24.37
N SER A 71 -5.38 -7.38 25.32
CA SER A 71 -4.15 -6.71 25.75
C SER A 71 -3.14 -7.69 26.35
N ASP A 72 -3.59 -8.74 27.05
CA ASP A 72 -2.70 -9.77 27.58
C ASP A 72 -2.18 -10.69 26.47
N VAL A 73 -3.00 -11.00 25.46
CA VAL A 73 -2.57 -11.76 24.28
C VAL A 73 -1.51 -10.97 23.49
N LEU A 74 -1.73 -9.67 23.30
CA LEU A 74 -0.79 -8.76 22.64
C LEU A 74 0.52 -8.61 23.44
N ALA A 75 0.42 -8.47 24.76
CA ALA A 75 1.57 -8.37 25.66
C ALA A 75 2.41 -9.66 25.68
N LYS A 76 1.78 -10.84 25.67
CA LYS A 76 2.46 -12.14 25.52
C LYS A 76 3.21 -12.25 24.19
N GLY A 77 2.74 -11.59 23.13
CA GLY A 77 3.43 -11.47 21.85
C GLY A 77 4.53 -10.39 21.81
N GLY A 78 4.82 -9.70 22.92
CA GLY A 78 5.81 -8.63 22.99
C GLY A 78 5.36 -7.28 22.41
N ILE A 79 4.07 -7.14 22.07
CA ILE A 79 3.51 -5.93 21.46
C ILE A 79 3.11 -4.96 22.57
N LYS A 80 3.90 -3.89 22.76
CA LYS A 80 3.64 -2.85 23.79
C LYS A 80 2.69 -1.73 23.33
N ARG A 81 2.12 -1.84 22.12
CA ARG A 81 1.20 -0.82 21.57
C ARG A 81 -0.24 -1.12 21.92
N LYS A 82 -1.04 -0.07 22.13
CA LYS A 82 -2.48 -0.20 22.37
C LYS A 82 -3.22 -0.67 21.12
N PHE A 83 -4.38 -1.31 21.30
CA PHE A 83 -5.19 -1.81 20.19
C PHE A 83 -5.58 -0.70 19.20
N SER A 84 -5.94 0.49 19.70
CA SER A 84 -6.20 1.68 18.87
C SER A 84 -5.01 2.13 18.00
N GLU A 85 -3.78 1.94 18.46
CA GLU A 85 -2.56 2.28 17.71
C GLU A 85 -2.24 1.24 16.65
N LEU A 86 -2.56 -0.04 16.91
CA LEU A 86 -2.43 -1.11 15.93
C LEU A 86 -3.41 -0.91 14.78
N ILE A 87 -4.67 -0.59 15.07
CA ILE A 87 -5.66 -0.29 14.02
C ILE A 87 -5.21 0.93 13.22
N GLY A 88 -4.74 2.00 13.87
CA GLY A 88 -4.19 3.15 13.16
C GLY A 88 -3.03 2.78 12.24
N LEU A 89 -2.12 1.90 12.69
CA LEU A 89 -1.03 1.40 11.86
C LEU A 89 -1.53 0.57 10.67
N ILE A 90 -2.56 -0.25 10.85
CA ILE A 90 -3.20 -0.98 9.74
C ILE A 90 -3.76 0.03 8.72
N VAL A 91 -4.49 1.06 9.18
CA VAL A 91 -5.03 2.10 8.30
C VAL A 91 -3.92 2.87 7.58
N TYR A 92 -2.82 3.20 8.25
CA TYR A 92 -1.65 3.79 7.60
C TYR A 92 -1.19 2.96 6.41
N TRP A 93 -1.00 1.66 6.60
CA TRP A 93 -0.57 0.75 5.53
C TRP A 93 -1.61 0.63 4.43
N LEU A 94 -2.91 0.60 4.76
CA LEU A 94 -3.99 0.60 3.75
C LEU A 94 -3.93 1.85 2.86
N VAL A 95 -3.81 3.03 3.45
CA VAL A 95 -3.71 4.29 2.71
C VAL A 95 -2.41 4.32 1.90
N MET A 96 -1.29 3.86 2.49
CA MET A 96 0.00 3.81 1.81
C MET A 96 -0.03 2.88 0.59
N LEU A 97 -0.72 1.74 0.67
CA LEU A 97 -0.93 0.85 -0.48
C LEU A 97 -1.73 1.54 -1.59
N ALA A 98 -2.77 2.30 -1.23
CA ALA A 98 -3.53 3.09 -2.20
C ALA A 98 -2.68 4.17 -2.87
N VAL A 99 -1.83 4.86 -2.10
CA VAL A 99 -0.86 5.83 -2.64
C VAL A 99 0.15 5.14 -3.56
N LEU A 100 0.67 3.96 -3.18
CA LEU A 100 1.59 3.19 -4.02
C LEU A 100 0.95 2.80 -5.36
N MET A 101 -0.34 2.47 -5.38
CA MET A 101 -1.07 2.22 -6.63
C MET A 101 -1.08 3.47 -7.52
N VAL A 102 -1.31 4.67 -6.96
CA VAL A 102 -1.25 5.93 -7.72
C VAL A 102 0.16 6.18 -8.25
N VAL A 103 1.19 5.94 -7.43
CA VAL A 103 2.61 6.08 -7.80
C VAL A 103 2.98 5.11 -8.94
N PHE A 104 2.57 3.85 -8.85
CA PHE A 104 2.85 2.85 -9.89
C PHE A 104 2.10 3.16 -11.19
N ASN A 105 0.87 3.65 -11.11
CA ASN A 105 0.15 4.16 -12.28
C ASN A 105 0.86 5.35 -12.92
N ALA A 106 1.37 6.30 -12.11
CA ALA A 106 2.15 7.44 -12.61
C ALA A 106 3.46 7.01 -13.29
N LEU A 107 4.09 5.95 -12.79
CA LEU A 107 5.27 5.33 -13.40
C LEU A 107 4.95 4.43 -14.60
N GLN A 108 3.68 4.30 -15.00
CA GLN A 108 3.20 3.41 -16.06
C GLN A 108 3.52 1.92 -15.80
N LEU A 109 3.68 1.53 -14.53
CA LEU A 109 3.88 0.15 -14.10
C LEU A 109 2.53 -0.54 -13.94
N THR A 110 1.81 -0.68 -15.05
CA THR A 110 0.40 -1.15 -15.08
C THR A 110 0.24 -2.52 -14.40
N VAL A 111 1.16 -3.46 -14.65
CA VAL A 111 1.11 -4.79 -14.03
C VAL A 111 1.25 -4.69 -12.52
N ALA A 112 2.23 -3.94 -12.02
CA ALA A 112 2.43 -3.76 -10.58
C ALA A 112 1.23 -3.07 -9.91
N ALA A 113 0.65 -2.06 -10.57
CA ALA A 113 -0.54 -1.38 -10.09
C ALA A 113 -1.77 -2.29 -10.02
N GLN A 114 -1.99 -3.16 -11.01
CA GLN A 114 -3.08 -4.14 -11.03
C GLN A 114 -2.95 -5.19 -9.92
N LEU A 115 -1.73 -5.68 -9.68
CA LEU A 115 -1.46 -6.60 -8.58
C LEU A 115 -1.74 -5.94 -7.23
N LEU A 116 -1.26 -4.71 -7.03
CA LEU A 116 -1.58 -3.94 -5.82
C LEU A 116 -3.07 -3.68 -5.66
N GLN A 117 -3.78 -3.35 -6.74
CA GLN A 117 -5.22 -3.13 -6.71
C GLN A 117 -5.96 -4.38 -6.21
N SER A 118 -5.55 -5.55 -6.68
CA SER A 118 -6.11 -6.83 -6.23
C SER A 118 -5.89 -7.07 -4.73
N VAL A 119 -4.69 -6.72 -4.22
CA VAL A 119 -4.39 -6.79 -2.78
C VAL A 119 -5.25 -5.81 -1.98
N VAL A 120 -5.37 -4.56 -2.44
CA VAL A 120 -6.15 -3.51 -1.77
C VAL A 120 -7.64 -3.84 -1.72
N THR A 121 -8.22 -4.40 -2.79
CA THR A 121 -9.64 -4.80 -2.81
C THR A 121 -9.93 -6.06 -1.99
N PHE A 122 -8.92 -6.90 -1.76
CA PHE A 122 -9.03 -8.05 -0.88
C PHE A 122 -9.08 -7.66 0.60
N LEU A 123 -8.39 -6.59 1.01
CA LEU A 123 -8.31 -6.14 2.41
C LEU A 123 -9.69 -5.88 3.06
N PRO A 124 -10.63 -5.15 2.45
CA PRO A 124 -11.99 -4.99 2.99
C PRO A 124 -12.70 -6.32 3.23
N ASN A 125 -12.58 -7.28 2.30
CA ASN A 125 -13.20 -8.59 2.41
C ASN A 125 -12.59 -9.40 3.58
N VAL A 126 -11.27 -9.32 3.78
CA VAL A 126 -10.60 -9.94 4.92
C VAL A 126 -11.09 -9.34 6.23
N ILE A 127 -11.20 -8.01 6.31
CA ILE A 127 -11.70 -7.33 7.51
C ILE A 127 -13.15 -7.76 7.80
N ALA A 128 -14.01 -7.82 6.78
CA ALA A 128 -15.38 -8.28 6.92
C ALA A 128 -15.45 -9.74 7.39
N ALA A 129 -14.63 -10.62 6.81
CA ALA A 129 -14.55 -12.02 7.21
C ALA A 129 -14.10 -12.18 8.67
N LEU A 130 -13.06 -11.44 9.08
CA LEU A 130 -12.60 -11.43 10.47
C LEU A 130 -13.68 -10.90 11.42
N PHE A 131 -14.38 -9.83 11.03
CA PHE A 131 -15.47 -9.28 11.82
C PHE A 131 -16.59 -10.29 12.04
N ILE A 132 -17.03 -10.97 10.96
CA ILE A 132 -18.04 -12.03 11.04
C ILE A 132 -17.58 -13.17 11.96
N LEU A 133 -16.31 -13.59 11.84
CA LEU A 133 -15.74 -14.64 12.69
C LEU A 133 -15.78 -14.25 14.17
N VAL A 134 -15.30 -13.05 14.51
CA VAL A 134 -15.27 -12.55 15.89
C VAL A 134 -16.70 -12.48 16.46
N VAL A 135 -17.63 -11.89 15.73
CA VAL A 135 -19.03 -11.79 16.16
C VAL A 135 -19.65 -13.19 16.31
N GLY A 136 -19.37 -14.12 15.40
CA GLY A 136 -19.87 -15.49 15.47
C GLY A 136 -19.36 -16.26 16.69
N VAL A 137 -18.07 -16.14 17.03
CA VAL A 137 -17.50 -16.77 18.23
C VAL A 137 -18.10 -16.17 19.49
N ILE A 138 -18.22 -14.84 19.57
CA ILE A 138 -18.84 -14.17 20.72
C ILE A 138 -20.29 -14.64 20.89
N ALA A 139 -21.08 -14.66 19.82
CA ALA A 139 -22.46 -15.13 19.86
C ALA A 139 -22.56 -16.61 20.28
N ALA A 140 -21.63 -17.45 19.83
CA ALA A 140 -21.58 -18.87 20.20
C ALA A 140 -21.22 -19.09 21.68
N VAL A 141 -20.43 -18.21 22.29
CA VAL A 141 -20.11 -18.28 23.73
C VAL A 141 -21.31 -17.91 24.61
N PHE A 142 -22.26 -17.12 24.09
CA PHE A 142 -23.46 -16.70 24.82
C PHE A 142 -24.66 -17.66 24.69
N LEU A 143 -24.55 -18.70 23.86
CA LEU A 143 -25.61 -19.66 23.56
C LEU A 143 -25.25 -21.03 24.16
#